data_AF-A0A9F5N216-F1
#
_entry.id   AF-A0A9F5N216-F1
#
_cell.length_a   1.000
_cell.length_b   1.000
_cell.length_c   1.000
_cell.angle_alpha   90.00
_cell.angle_beta   90.00
_cell.angle_gamma   90.00
#
_symmetry.space_group_name_H-M   'P 1'
#
loop_
_entity.id
_entity.type
_entity.pdbx_description
1 polymer ?
#
loop_
_entity_poly.entity_id
_entity_poly.type
_entity_poly.pdbx_seq_one_letter_code
_entity_poly.pdbx_strand_id
1 'polypeptide(L)'
;MEESIAAFDTQLQMEVERLLIREHALEQQKLLAFVSTDDPAACQRARRKLVKAQLPEYILDFGYIIMGTIRTHIIKITNTSHFPVSFHADRRDLRDTGFNTELDRVKNLPFCETETFEIWFDPQSASCPLGETEVLLPIKVVAGPTFHISLRATVIMPSLCMSSDNLEFSAVQCGQCQVETIQLHNQLQVVCEWFATSNEQMKKVDKHMPVTLRRKMQEHKVKPHVFEMIPPYGILAPGERLNVQVKFAPREEKLYHNVLILSISQSTQQLLLNVSGQGLEPRLEFSPSLLELGPLLPYGIGDEAEVIVKNPCCFPIEFYSLEFDQQYLLEERILRMLKGYDNHNVLLLPPRIPGEKLPLEVLEYFEEQKKIQGDQEGSNLDNEEEESTHISEHGMRPHPSVVQATTTGASALPSLSLMDDNRTLQVESKIDQEEEEEEEGQMPGSQQSLTKHKEAVGELDNNPVSKAIARHLGIDISPEGRAARNRRGIAIIIHGAPLT
;
A
#
# COMPACT_ATOMS: atom_id res chain seq x y z
N MET A 1 37.11 4.78 -5.39
CA MET A 1 37.49 3.68 -6.32
C MET A 1 36.71 3.78 -7.63
N GLU A 2 35.40 4.09 -7.60
CA GLU A 2 34.60 4.34 -8.82
C GLU A 2 35.06 5.59 -9.61
N GLU A 3 35.39 6.70 -8.94
CA GLU A 3 35.89 7.91 -9.62
C GLU A 3 37.22 7.69 -10.36
N SER A 4 38.13 6.87 -9.81
CA SER A 4 39.39 6.53 -10.46
C SER A 4 39.21 5.61 -11.67
N ILE A 5 38.18 4.77 -11.66
CA ILE A 5 37.84 3.89 -12.79
C ILE A 5 37.20 4.71 -13.91
N ALA A 6 36.28 5.63 -13.59
CA ALA A 6 35.68 6.55 -14.57
C ALA A 6 36.70 7.50 -15.20
N ALA A 7 37.68 7.98 -14.42
CA ALA A 7 38.79 8.79 -14.94
C ALA A 7 39.71 8.00 -15.88
N PHE A 8 39.93 6.71 -15.61
CA PHE A 8 40.72 5.85 -16.49
C PHE A 8 39.99 5.53 -17.80
N ASP A 9 38.68 5.29 -17.72
CA ASP A 9 37.83 4.99 -18.88
C ASP A 9 37.71 6.19 -19.83
N THR A 10 37.53 7.40 -19.29
CA THR A 10 37.54 8.64 -20.08
C THR A 10 38.89 8.89 -20.76
N GLN A 11 40.01 8.62 -20.08
CA GLN A 11 41.34 8.78 -20.67
C GLN A 11 41.62 7.77 -21.79
N LEU A 12 41.11 6.54 -21.65
CA LEU A 12 41.16 5.53 -22.69
C LEU A 12 40.35 5.96 -23.91
N GLN A 13 39.13 6.46 -23.70
CA GLN A 13 38.27 6.91 -24.79
C GLN A 13 38.86 8.09 -25.57
N MET A 14 39.47 9.06 -24.87
CA MET A 14 40.22 10.16 -25.51
C MET A 14 41.39 9.65 -26.35
N GLU A 15 42.12 8.64 -25.87
CA GLU A 15 43.25 8.07 -26.61
C GLU A 15 42.78 7.28 -27.85
N VAL A 16 41.65 6.57 -27.77
CA VAL A 16 41.02 5.92 -28.92
C VAL A 16 40.65 6.94 -29.99
N GLU A 17 39.99 8.03 -29.62
CA GLU A 17 39.66 9.11 -30.57
C GLU A 17 40.91 9.73 -31.19
N ARG A 18 41.95 9.99 -30.38
CA ARG A 18 43.23 10.52 -30.88
C ARG A 18 43.84 9.59 -31.93
N LEU A 19 43.82 8.29 -31.70
CA LEU A 19 44.34 7.29 -32.63
C LEU A 19 43.52 7.24 -33.92
N LEU A 20 42.19 7.27 -33.85
CA LEU A 20 41.31 7.30 -35.02
C LEU A 20 41.52 8.55 -35.89
N ILE A 21 41.64 9.72 -35.26
CA ILE A 21 41.95 10.97 -35.97
C ILE A 21 43.32 10.88 -36.64
N ARG A 22 44.32 10.33 -35.94
CA ARG A 22 45.68 10.17 -36.47
C ARG A 22 45.71 9.20 -37.65
N GLU A 23 45.05 8.06 -37.54
CA GLU A 23 44.95 7.05 -38.59
C GLU A 23 44.30 7.66 -39.85
N HIS A 24 43.14 8.29 -39.69
CA HIS A 24 42.45 8.96 -40.80
C HIS A 24 43.33 10.04 -41.45
N ALA A 25 44.04 10.84 -40.65
CA ALA A 25 44.95 11.85 -41.17
C ALA A 25 46.10 11.25 -42.01
N LEU A 26 46.69 10.14 -41.55
CA LEU A 26 47.75 9.42 -42.28
C LEU A 26 47.23 8.79 -43.57
N GLU A 27 46.02 8.24 -43.57
CA GLU A 27 45.38 7.72 -44.79
C GLU A 27 45.14 8.81 -45.83
N GLN A 28 44.58 9.95 -45.40
CA GLN A 28 44.37 11.09 -46.31
C GLN A 28 45.71 11.63 -46.82
N GLN A 29 46.77 11.66 -45.99
CA GLN A 29 48.11 12.06 -46.43
C GLN A 29 48.68 11.13 -47.52
N LYS A 30 48.52 9.80 -47.37
CA LYS A 30 48.93 8.83 -48.40
C LYS A 30 48.17 9.03 -49.70
N LEU A 31 46.86 9.27 -49.63
CA LEU A 31 46.02 9.54 -50.80
C LEU A 31 46.41 10.84 -51.51
N LEU A 32 46.96 11.82 -50.78
CA LEU A 32 47.42 13.09 -51.35
C LEU A 32 48.78 13.01 -52.03
N ALA A 33 49.64 12.07 -51.61
CA ALA A 33 50.94 11.85 -52.24
C ALA A 33 50.82 11.42 -53.73
N PHE A 34 49.65 10.97 -54.17
CA PHE A 34 49.38 10.54 -55.55
C PHE A 34 48.67 11.61 -56.41
N VAL A 35 48.40 12.80 -55.88
CA VAL A 35 47.69 13.89 -56.59
C VAL A 35 48.70 14.98 -56.98
N SER A 36 48.74 15.37 -58.25
CA SER A 36 49.61 16.45 -58.75
C SER A 36 49.35 17.76 -58.00
N THR A 37 50.43 18.42 -57.56
CA THR A 37 50.43 19.60 -56.67
C THR A 37 49.97 20.91 -57.31
N ASP A 38 49.63 20.91 -58.60
CA ASP A 38 49.37 22.13 -59.37
C ASP A 38 47.89 22.56 -59.44
N ASP A 39 46.95 21.82 -58.81
CA ASP A 39 45.53 22.21 -58.73
C ASP A 39 45.13 22.70 -57.32
N PRO A 40 44.92 24.02 -57.10
CA PRO A 40 44.46 24.56 -55.82
C PRO A 40 43.08 24.00 -55.39
N ALA A 41 42.23 23.58 -56.33
CA ALA A 41 40.95 22.94 -56.01
C ALA A 41 41.13 21.50 -55.49
N ALA A 42 42.21 20.81 -55.85
CA ALA A 42 42.56 19.50 -55.30
C ALA A 42 43.06 19.61 -53.85
N CYS A 43 43.91 20.59 -53.55
CA CYS A 43 44.34 20.93 -52.18
C CYS A 43 43.18 21.32 -51.26
N GLN A 44 42.17 22.02 -51.78
CA GLN A 44 40.99 22.38 -50.98
C GLN A 44 40.07 21.16 -50.73
N ARG A 45 39.91 20.27 -51.71
CA ARG A 45 39.19 18.99 -51.55
C ARG A 45 39.86 18.07 -50.54
N ALA A 46 41.19 18.02 -50.55
CA ALA A 46 42.02 17.29 -49.61
C ALA A 46 41.80 17.72 -48.15
N ARG A 47 41.88 19.03 -47.90
CA ARG A 47 41.66 19.61 -46.57
C ARG A 47 40.26 19.35 -46.05
N ARG A 48 39.25 19.33 -46.93
CA ARG A 48 37.87 18.97 -46.55
C ARG A 48 37.71 17.49 -46.16
N LYS A 49 38.57 16.59 -46.64
CA LYS A 49 38.52 15.16 -46.29
C LYS A 49 39.16 14.85 -44.93
N LEU A 50 40.20 15.60 -44.54
CA LEU A 50 40.84 15.48 -43.21
C LEU A 50 39.85 15.68 -42.06
N VAL A 51 38.86 16.55 -42.28
CA VAL A 51 37.83 16.94 -41.30
C VAL A 51 36.70 15.89 -41.20
N LYS A 52 36.70 14.86 -42.06
CA LYS A 52 35.67 13.81 -42.11
C LYS A 52 36.07 12.51 -41.41
N ALA A 53 36.94 12.59 -40.39
CA ALA A 53 37.23 11.42 -39.57
C ALA A 53 35.94 10.90 -38.93
N GLN A 54 35.73 9.58 -38.96
CA GLN A 54 34.62 8.95 -38.24
C GLN A 54 35.06 8.71 -36.81
N LEU A 55 34.27 9.20 -35.86
CA LEU A 55 34.52 9.07 -34.42
C LEU A 55 33.40 8.25 -33.79
N PRO A 56 33.66 7.59 -32.64
CA PRO A 56 32.64 6.88 -31.90
C PRO A 56 31.48 7.80 -31.50
N GLU A 57 30.30 7.22 -31.35
CA GLU A 57 29.10 7.93 -30.90
C GLU A 57 29.06 7.95 -29.38
N TYR A 58 28.72 9.11 -28.80
CA TYR A 58 28.45 9.25 -27.38
C TYR A 58 26.99 8.93 -27.12
N ILE A 59 26.68 8.08 -26.16
CA ILE A 59 25.30 7.70 -25.86
C ILE A 59 24.82 8.48 -24.63
N LEU A 60 23.71 9.19 -24.79
CA LEU A 60 22.95 9.77 -23.69
C LEU A 60 21.57 9.11 -23.63
N ASP A 61 21.43 8.17 -22.70
CA ASP A 61 20.20 7.43 -22.48
C ASP A 61 19.38 8.07 -21.34
N PHE A 62 18.18 8.53 -21.66
CA PHE A 62 17.23 9.07 -20.69
C PHE A 62 16.38 7.97 -20.01
N GLY A 63 16.48 6.73 -20.48
CA GLY A 63 15.73 5.58 -19.99
C GLY A 63 14.24 5.67 -20.30
N TYR A 64 13.42 5.15 -19.39
CA TYR A 64 11.96 5.20 -19.49
C TYR A 64 11.43 6.56 -19.06
N ILE A 65 10.61 7.18 -19.92
CA ILE A 65 10.01 8.49 -19.68
C ILE A 65 8.51 8.36 -19.84
N ILE A 66 7.77 8.88 -18.86
CA ILE A 66 6.31 8.89 -18.89
C ILE A 66 5.82 9.97 -19.84
N MET A 67 4.87 9.60 -20.69
CA MET A 67 4.20 10.53 -21.60
C MET A 67 3.64 11.76 -20.84
N GLY A 68 4.13 12.96 -21.16
CA GLY A 68 3.74 14.21 -20.48
C GLY A 68 4.69 14.69 -19.38
N THR A 69 5.76 13.95 -19.12
CA THR A 69 6.88 14.40 -18.25
C THR A 69 8.04 14.90 -19.10
N ILE A 70 8.78 15.88 -18.57
CA ILE A 70 10.00 16.40 -19.19
C ILE A 70 11.19 15.96 -18.35
N ARG A 71 12.22 15.42 -19.00
CA ARG A 71 13.45 15.01 -18.34
C ARG A 71 14.63 15.78 -18.92
N THR A 72 15.52 16.25 -18.06
CA THR A 72 16.68 17.08 -18.43
C THR A 72 17.97 16.45 -17.95
N HIS A 73 19.00 16.48 -18.81
CA HIS A 73 20.37 16.11 -18.48
C HIS A 73 21.33 17.27 -18.77
N ILE A 74 22.29 17.46 -17.87
CA ILE A 74 23.36 18.46 -18.01
C ILE A 74 24.59 17.76 -18.57
N ILE A 75 25.11 18.26 -19.68
CA ILE A 75 26.30 17.72 -20.37
C ILE A 75 27.44 18.73 -20.25
N LYS A 76 28.65 18.20 -20.13
CA LYS A 76 29.89 18.98 -20.10
C LYS A 76 30.76 18.63 -21.30
N ILE A 77 31.20 19.63 -22.05
CA ILE A 77 32.16 19.47 -23.15
C ILE A 77 33.43 20.24 -22.78
N THR A 78 34.55 19.52 -22.71
CA THR A 78 35.86 20.10 -22.38
C THR A 78 36.74 20.15 -23.62
N ASN A 79 37.39 21.29 -23.87
CA ASN A 79 38.40 21.37 -24.92
C ASN A 79 39.72 20.77 -24.45
N THR A 80 40.06 19.60 -24.98
CA THR A 80 41.30 18.88 -24.68
C THR A 80 42.45 19.26 -25.62
N SER A 81 42.21 20.12 -26.62
CA SER A 81 43.23 20.55 -27.57
C SER A 81 43.99 21.78 -27.08
N HIS A 82 45.28 21.86 -27.42
CA HIS A 82 46.13 23.00 -27.05
C HIS A 82 45.76 24.33 -27.75
N PHE A 83 44.75 24.34 -28.61
CA PHE A 83 44.30 25.52 -29.35
C PHE A 83 42.85 25.86 -28.96
N PRO A 84 42.44 27.13 -29.04
CA PRO A 84 41.03 27.49 -28.84
C PRO A 84 40.13 26.83 -29.88
N VAL A 85 39.06 26.17 -29.43
CA VAL A 85 38.12 25.45 -30.30
C VAL A 85 36.78 26.16 -30.35
N SER A 86 36.18 26.22 -31.55
CA SER A 86 34.80 26.69 -31.71
C SER A 86 33.94 25.55 -32.23
N PHE A 87 32.74 25.37 -31.69
CA PHE A 87 31.82 24.31 -32.09
C PHE A 87 30.36 24.75 -31.93
N HIS A 88 29.44 23.99 -32.52
CA HIS A 88 27.99 24.20 -32.40
C HIS A 88 27.24 22.88 -32.58
N ALA A 89 26.06 22.77 -32.00
CA ALA A 89 25.13 21.67 -32.25
C ALA A 89 24.31 21.92 -33.52
N ASP A 90 24.16 20.90 -34.36
CA ASP A 90 23.24 20.93 -35.49
C ASP A 90 21.86 20.41 -35.08
N ARG A 91 20.93 21.33 -34.84
CA ARG A 91 19.58 21.00 -34.34
C ARG A 91 18.58 20.60 -35.43
N ARG A 92 19.01 20.46 -36.68
CA ARG A 92 18.10 20.16 -37.79
C ARG A 92 17.41 18.81 -37.62
N ASP A 93 18.15 17.84 -37.10
CA ASP A 93 17.70 16.47 -36.92
C ASP A 93 16.90 16.26 -35.61
N LEU A 94 16.83 17.28 -34.75
CA LEU A 94 16.04 17.26 -33.51
C LEU A 94 14.57 17.65 -33.70
N ARG A 95 14.20 18.18 -34.88
CA ARG A 95 12.84 18.67 -35.14
C ARG A 95 11.82 17.53 -35.04
N ASP A 96 10.73 17.77 -34.34
CA ASP A 96 9.62 16.84 -34.14
C ASP A 96 10.01 15.52 -33.42
N THR A 97 11.19 15.49 -32.79
CA THR A 97 11.67 14.31 -32.05
C THR A 97 11.44 14.37 -30.54
N GLY A 98 11.11 15.55 -30.00
CA GLY A 98 10.96 15.80 -28.57
C GLY A 98 12.27 16.14 -27.85
N PHE A 99 13.43 15.82 -28.44
CA PHE A 99 14.73 16.24 -27.92
C PHE A 99 15.02 17.70 -28.25
N ASN A 100 15.50 18.44 -27.26
CA ASN A 100 15.87 19.83 -27.39
C ASN A 100 17.18 20.11 -26.65
N THR A 101 17.92 21.12 -27.11
CA THR A 101 19.17 21.54 -26.49
C THR A 101 19.35 23.05 -26.59
N GLU A 102 19.96 23.64 -25.57
CA GLU A 102 20.35 25.05 -25.52
C GLU A 102 21.74 25.32 -26.11
N LEU A 103 22.47 24.29 -26.56
CA LEU A 103 23.82 24.45 -27.10
C LEU A 103 23.78 25.20 -28.44
N ASP A 104 24.03 26.50 -28.42
CA ASP A 104 24.09 27.34 -29.61
C ASP A 104 25.47 27.20 -30.27
N ARG A 105 26.27 28.27 -30.28
CA ARG A 105 27.61 28.30 -30.87
C ARG A 105 28.62 28.79 -29.84
N VAL A 106 29.48 27.87 -29.42
CA VAL A 106 30.61 28.15 -28.54
C VAL A 106 31.76 28.66 -29.40
N LYS A 107 32.34 29.80 -29.01
CA LYS A 107 33.44 30.44 -29.74
C LYS A 107 34.70 30.44 -28.88
N ASN A 108 35.80 30.00 -29.47
CA ASN A 108 37.14 30.07 -28.91
C ASN A 108 37.25 29.53 -27.48
N LEU A 109 36.64 28.38 -27.19
CA LEU A 109 36.78 27.69 -25.91
C LEU A 109 38.27 27.38 -25.68
N PRO A 110 38.93 27.95 -24.65
CA PRO A 110 40.35 27.75 -24.40
C PRO A 110 40.72 26.31 -24.03
N PHE A 111 42.01 26.00 -24.00
CA PHE A 111 42.49 24.67 -23.56
C PHE A 111 42.10 24.42 -22.10
N CYS A 112 41.63 23.19 -21.83
CA CYS A 112 41.13 22.72 -20.54
C CYS A 112 39.89 23.46 -20.00
N GLU A 113 39.30 24.37 -20.77
CA GLU A 113 38.02 24.99 -20.41
C GLU A 113 36.85 24.09 -20.80
N THR A 114 35.77 24.18 -20.02
CA THR A 114 34.58 23.34 -20.15
C THR A 114 33.34 24.18 -20.35
N GLU A 115 32.57 23.88 -21.38
CA GLU A 115 31.23 24.43 -21.57
C GLU A 115 30.19 23.43 -21.05
N THR A 116 29.19 23.91 -20.34
CA THR A 116 28.07 23.09 -19.85
C THR A 116 26.77 23.51 -20.53
N PHE A 117 25.96 22.55 -20.95
CA PHE A 117 24.68 22.83 -21.59
C PHE A 117 23.65 21.74 -21.26
N GLU A 118 22.38 22.07 -21.44
CA GLU A 118 21.28 21.17 -21.14
C GLU A 118 20.74 20.52 -22.42
N ILE A 119 20.38 19.24 -22.28
CA ILE A 119 19.51 18.52 -23.21
C ILE A 119 18.29 18.07 -22.43
N TRP A 120 17.11 18.40 -22.92
CA TRP A 120 15.85 17.90 -22.35
C TRP A 120 15.03 17.20 -23.41
N PHE A 121 14.20 16.27 -22.94
CA PHE A 121 13.28 15.52 -23.76
C PHE A 121 11.86 15.79 -23.30
N ASP A 122 11.07 16.34 -24.21
CA ASP A 122 9.65 16.60 -24.05
C ASP A 122 8.87 15.81 -25.12
N PRO A 123 8.38 14.61 -24.78
CA PRO A 123 7.67 13.78 -25.73
C PRO A 123 6.28 14.35 -26.06
N GLN A 124 5.66 15.14 -25.18
CA GLN A 124 4.29 15.61 -25.35
C GLN A 124 4.21 16.74 -26.36
N SER A 125 5.13 17.71 -26.32
CA SER A 125 5.16 18.81 -27.29
C SER A 125 5.44 18.35 -28.72
N ALA A 126 6.19 17.26 -28.88
CA ALA A 126 6.49 16.67 -30.17
C ALA A 126 5.50 15.57 -30.62
N SER A 127 4.48 15.26 -29.82
CA SER A 127 3.53 14.17 -30.09
C SER A 127 4.22 12.84 -30.43
N CYS A 128 5.29 12.51 -29.68
CA CYS A 128 6.07 11.30 -29.92
C CYS A 128 5.22 10.03 -29.73
N PRO A 129 5.42 9.00 -30.57
CA PRO A 129 4.78 7.71 -30.35
C PRO A 129 5.33 7.04 -29.08
N LEU A 130 4.55 6.12 -28.51
CA LEU A 130 5.04 5.23 -27.46
C LEU A 130 6.07 4.25 -28.03
N GLY A 131 7.15 4.00 -27.31
CA GLY A 131 8.24 3.11 -27.72
C GLY A 131 9.61 3.76 -27.65
N GLU A 132 10.58 3.14 -28.33
CA GLU A 132 11.96 3.63 -28.39
C GLU A 132 12.08 4.79 -29.37
N THR A 133 12.74 5.86 -28.92
CA THR A 133 13.09 7.04 -29.73
C THR A 133 14.61 7.21 -29.66
N GLU A 134 15.25 7.25 -30.81
CA GLU A 134 16.68 7.45 -30.96
C GLU A 134 16.97 8.53 -32.01
N VAL A 135 17.81 9.51 -31.65
CA VAL A 135 18.18 10.63 -32.52
C VAL A 135 19.66 10.96 -32.35
N LEU A 136 20.35 11.19 -33.46
CA LEU A 136 21.73 11.65 -33.44
C LEU A 136 21.79 13.18 -33.41
N LEU A 137 22.53 13.74 -32.44
CA LEU A 137 22.86 15.16 -32.34
C LEU A 137 24.30 15.40 -32.82
N PRO A 138 24.51 16.00 -34.00
CA PRO A 138 25.86 16.29 -34.50
C PRO A 138 26.44 17.56 -33.85
N ILE A 139 27.61 17.43 -33.21
CA ILE A 139 28.43 18.52 -32.68
C ILE A 139 29.53 18.84 -33.68
N LYS A 140 29.39 19.96 -34.38
CA LYS A 140 30.28 20.37 -35.47
C LYS A 140 31.38 21.28 -34.97
N VAL A 141 32.61 20.77 -34.96
CA VAL A 141 33.81 21.55 -34.66
C VAL A 141 34.25 22.35 -35.89
N VAL A 142 34.52 23.64 -35.70
CA VAL A 142 35.00 24.51 -36.78
C VAL A 142 36.40 24.04 -37.21
N ALA A 143 36.54 23.67 -38.48
CA ALA A 143 37.77 23.08 -39.04
C ALA A 143 38.24 21.78 -38.35
N GLY A 144 37.33 21.07 -37.68
CA GLY A 144 37.58 19.79 -37.01
C GLY A 144 36.47 18.77 -37.25
N PRO A 145 36.65 17.51 -36.79
CA PRO A 145 35.68 16.44 -37.00
C PRO A 145 34.31 16.75 -36.35
N THR A 146 33.30 16.00 -36.77
CA THR A 146 31.95 16.07 -36.17
C THR A 146 31.78 14.93 -35.20
N PHE A 147 31.43 15.24 -33.96
CA PHE A 147 31.05 14.26 -32.95
C PHE A 147 29.54 14.03 -33.01
N HIS A 148 29.09 12.83 -32.69
CA HIS A 148 27.66 12.52 -32.63
C HIS A 148 27.30 12.09 -31.22
N ILE A 149 26.22 12.65 -30.70
CA ILE A 149 25.60 12.21 -29.45
C ILE A 149 24.30 11.48 -29.83
N SER A 150 24.23 10.15 -29.62
CA SER A 150 23.00 9.37 -29.72
C SER A 150 22.15 9.62 -28.48
N LEU A 151 21.04 10.34 -28.68
CA LEU A 151 20.02 10.61 -27.69
C LEU A 151 18.99 9.47 -27.73
N ARG A 152 18.87 8.72 -26.64
CA ARG A 152 17.99 7.56 -26.54
C ARG A 152 16.98 7.76 -25.41
N ALA A 153 15.73 7.41 -25.67
CA ALA A 153 14.67 7.42 -24.67
C ALA A 153 13.61 6.37 -25.03
N THR A 154 12.95 5.79 -24.03
CA THR A 154 11.77 4.96 -24.25
C THR A 154 10.54 5.65 -23.66
N VAL A 155 9.64 6.11 -24.54
CA VAL A 155 8.39 6.78 -24.16
C VAL A 155 7.35 5.72 -23.79
N ILE A 156 6.86 5.77 -22.56
CA ILE A 156 5.85 4.82 -22.08
C ILE A 156 4.70 5.52 -21.39
N MET A 157 3.56 4.83 -21.35
CA MET A 157 2.39 5.25 -20.57
C MET A 157 2.20 4.25 -19.43
N PRO A 158 2.11 4.70 -18.16
CA PRO A 158 1.86 3.84 -17.02
C PRO A 158 0.61 2.98 -17.22
N SER A 159 0.72 1.69 -16.89
CA SER A 159 -0.37 0.73 -17.01
C SER A 159 -0.19 -0.37 -15.97
N LEU A 160 -1.31 -0.94 -15.51
CA LEU A 160 -1.35 -2.04 -14.56
C LEU A 160 -2.15 -3.19 -15.15
N CYS A 161 -1.81 -4.42 -14.77
CA CYS A 161 -2.58 -5.61 -15.06
C CYS A 161 -3.37 -6.04 -13.82
N MET A 162 -4.62 -6.43 -14.01
CA MET A 162 -5.51 -6.93 -12.97
C MET A 162 -5.81 -8.41 -13.22
N SER A 163 -5.81 -9.23 -12.17
CA SER A 163 -6.01 -10.69 -12.30
C SER A 163 -7.41 -11.11 -12.76
N SER A 164 -8.43 -10.30 -12.46
CA SER A 164 -9.82 -10.51 -12.88
C SER A 164 -10.50 -9.16 -13.09
N ASP A 165 -11.32 -9.04 -14.12
CA ASP A 165 -12.16 -7.87 -14.43
C ASP A 165 -13.61 -8.04 -13.96
N ASN A 166 -13.96 -9.22 -13.43
CA ASN A 166 -15.27 -9.52 -12.87
C ASN A 166 -15.15 -10.25 -11.52
N LEU A 167 -15.90 -9.78 -10.53
CA LEU A 167 -16.07 -10.43 -9.23
C LEU A 167 -17.56 -10.62 -8.94
N GLU A 168 -17.93 -11.86 -8.72
CA GLU A 168 -19.30 -12.25 -8.38
C GLU A 168 -19.31 -12.77 -6.95
N PHE A 169 -19.83 -11.95 -6.05
CA PHE A 169 -20.01 -12.29 -4.65
C PHE A 169 -21.22 -13.21 -4.49
N SER A 170 -21.14 -14.07 -3.47
CA SER A 170 -22.24 -14.95 -3.10
C SER A 170 -23.41 -14.16 -2.46
N ALA A 171 -24.48 -14.86 -2.09
CA ALA A 171 -25.56 -14.25 -1.33
C ALA A 171 -25.09 -13.96 0.11
N VAL A 172 -25.02 -12.69 0.47
CA VAL A 172 -24.50 -12.20 1.75
C VAL A 172 -25.64 -11.60 2.58
N GLN A 173 -25.71 -11.96 3.86
CA GLN A 173 -26.72 -11.43 4.77
C GLN A 173 -26.43 -9.96 5.11
N CYS A 174 -27.48 -9.13 5.16
CA CYS A 174 -27.37 -7.74 5.59
C CYS A 174 -26.79 -7.67 7.02
N GLY A 175 -25.71 -6.90 7.20
CA GLY A 175 -24.93 -6.86 8.45
C GLY A 175 -23.67 -7.72 8.43
N GLN A 176 -23.56 -8.67 7.49
CA GLN A 176 -22.32 -9.38 7.17
C GLN A 176 -21.62 -8.73 5.97
N CYS A 177 -20.37 -9.11 5.73
CA CYS A 177 -19.64 -8.75 4.52
C CYS A 177 -18.84 -9.94 3.98
N GLN A 178 -18.66 -9.98 2.67
CA GLN A 178 -17.75 -10.89 2.00
C GLN A 178 -16.57 -10.10 1.43
N VAL A 179 -15.36 -10.62 1.58
CA VAL A 179 -14.14 -10.00 1.06
C VAL A 179 -13.49 -10.96 0.08
N GLU A 180 -13.26 -10.48 -1.14
CA GLU A 180 -12.50 -11.20 -2.17
C GLU A 180 -11.20 -10.45 -2.49
N THR A 181 -10.19 -11.16 -2.98
CA THR A 181 -8.88 -10.57 -3.27
C THR A 181 -8.57 -10.68 -4.75
N ILE A 182 -8.24 -9.56 -5.38
CA ILE A 182 -7.67 -9.48 -6.73
C ILE A 182 -6.19 -9.10 -6.65
N GLN A 183 -5.43 -9.39 -7.69
CA GLN A 183 -4.02 -9.02 -7.76
C GLN A 183 -3.80 -7.97 -8.85
N LEU A 184 -3.16 -6.87 -8.47
CA LEU A 184 -2.61 -5.88 -9.38
C LEU A 184 -1.14 -6.20 -9.62
N HIS A 185 -0.68 -6.04 -10.86
CA HIS A 185 0.69 -6.29 -11.26
C HIS A 185 1.22 -5.17 -12.15
N ASN A 186 2.36 -4.59 -11.77
CA ASN A 186 3.08 -3.65 -12.61
C ASN A 186 4.08 -4.43 -13.47
N GLN A 187 3.81 -4.52 -14.77
CA GLN A 187 4.69 -5.15 -15.77
C GLN A 187 5.68 -4.17 -16.40
N LEU A 188 5.52 -2.86 -16.16
CA LEU A 188 6.31 -1.82 -16.77
C LEU A 188 7.52 -1.46 -15.90
N GLN A 189 8.47 -0.76 -16.51
CA GLN A 189 9.71 -0.29 -15.87
C GLN A 189 9.58 1.07 -15.18
N VAL A 190 8.35 1.55 -14.99
CA VAL A 190 8.05 2.78 -14.24
C VAL A 190 7.15 2.50 -13.06
N VAL A 191 7.32 3.30 -12.02
CA VAL A 191 6.44 3.30 -10.86
C VAL A 191 5.03 3.71 -11.29
N CYS A 192 4.03 2.94 -10.87
CA CYS A 192 2.63 3.19 -11.17
C CYS A 192 1.89 3.57 -9.89
N GLU A 193 1.38 4.79 -9.84
CA GLU A 193 0.45 5.23 -8.80
C GLU A 193 -0.99 5.03 -9.29
N TRP A 194 -1.84 4.50 -8.41
CA TRP A 194 -3.22 4.19 -8.75
C TRP A 194 -4.19 4.55 -7.62
N PHE A 195 -5.43 4.81 -7.99
CA PHE A 195 -6.52 5.07 -7.04
C PHE A 195 -7.84 4.49 -7.56
N ALA A 196 -8.64 3.96 -6.66
CA ALA A 196 -9.92 3.35 -6.92
C ALA A 196 -11.06 4.34 -6.65
N THR A 197 -12.06 4.32 -7.54
CA THR A 197 -13.28 5.11 -7.43
C THR A 197 -14.50 4.26 -7.77
N SER A 198 -15.66 4.61 -7.24
CA SER A 198 -16.93 3.91 -7.50
C SER A 198 -17.89 4.81 -8.26
N ASN A 199 -18.63 4.25 -9.23
CA ASN A 199 -19.59 5.03 -10.02
C ASN A 199 -20.74 5.61 -9.17
N GLU A 200 -21.02 5.03 -7.99
CA GLU A 200 -22.14 5.46 -7.13
C GLU A 200 -22.05 6.93 -6.72
N GLN A 201 -20.83 7.48 -6.69
CA GLN A 201 -20.55 8.88 -6.41
C GLN A 201 -20.99 9.84 -7.54
N MET A 202 -21.31 9.32 -8.74
CA MET A 202 -21.68 10.12 -9.92
C MET A 202 -23.20 10.28 -10.13
N LYS A 203 -24.05 9.94 -9.15
CA LYS A 203 -25.47 10.31 -9.20
C LYS A 203 -25.61 11.83 -9.05
N LYS A 204 -25.69 12.49 -10.21
CA LYS A 204 -25.97 13.91 -10.49
C LYS A 204 -26.58 14.65 -9.29
N VAL A 205 -25.74 15.42 -8.59
CA VAL A 205 -26.24 16.48 -7.70
C VAL A 205 -26.95 17.50 -8.59
N ASP A 206 -28.24 17.67 -8.35
CA ASP A 206 -29.10 18.55 -9.12
C ASP A 206 -28.52 19.96 -9.16
N LYS A 207 -28.31 20.51 -10.36
CA LYS A 207 -27.52 21.74 -10.59
C LYS A 207 -28.15 23.00 -10.01
N HIS A 208 -29.33 22.91 -9.39
CA HIS A 208 -30.14 24.05 -8.96
C HIS A 208 -30.13 24.35 -7.44
N MET A 209 -29.29 23.68 -6.65
CA MET A 209 -29.24 23.91 -5.19
C MET A 209 -28.06 24.81 -4.77
N PRO A 210 -28.28 25.85 -3.93
CA PRO A 210 -27.23 26.74 -3.43
C PRO A 210 -26.06 26.01 -2.75
N VAL A 211 -24.83 26.47 -3.02
CA VAL A 211 -23.56 25.86 -2.59
C VAL A 211 -23.45 25.71 -1.06
N THR A 212 -24.02 26.64 -0.30
CA THR A 212 -24.05 26.61 1.17
C THR A 212 -24.95 25.52 1.76
N LEU A 213 -26.02 25.12 1.05
CA LEU A 213 -26.87 24.00 1.42
C LEU A 213 -26.25 22.65 1.02
N ARG A 214 -25.49 22.61 -0.09
CA ARG A 214 -24.72 21.42 -0.50
C ARG A 214 -23.66 21.03 0.53
N ARG A 215 -22.91 22.00 1.04
CA ARG A 215 -21.83 21.76 2.02
C ARG A 215 -22.37 21.30 3.39
N LYS A 216 -23.48 21.90 3.86
CA LYS A 216 -24.13 21.50 5.13
C LYS A 216 -24.86 20.15 5.05
N MET A 217 -25.31 19.71 3.88
CA MET A 217 -25.91 18.37 3.70
C MET A 217 -24.89 17.27 3.40
N GLN A 218 -23.73 17.58 2.81
CA GLN A 218 -22.67 16.59 2.58
C GLN A 218 -21.97 16.14 3.87
N GLU A 219 -21.99 16.96 4.93
CA GLU A 219 -21.45 16.60 6.25
C GLU A 219 -22.35 15.60 7.01
N HIS A 220 -23.61 15.42 6.60
CA HIS A 220 -24.53 14.46 7.22
C HIS A 220 -24.92 13.34 6.25
N LYS A 221 -24.26 12.18 6.42
CA LYS A 221 -24.48 10.87 5.77
C LYS A 221 -23.76 10.65 4.42
N VAL A 222 -22.44 10.49 4.48
CA VAL A 222 -21.76 9.62 3.51
C VAL A 222 -22.35 8.22 3.71
N LYS A 223 -23.24 7.79 2.81
CA LYS A 223 -23.74 6.41 2.84
C LYS A 223 -22.53 5.49 2.70
N PRO A 224 -22.28 4.59 3.66
CA PRO A 224 -21.09 3.75 3.55
C PRO A 224 -21.19 2.88 2.30
N HIS A 225 -20.08 2.68 1.61
CA HIS A 225 -20.05 2.03 0.30
C HIS A 225 -20.47 0.56 0.40
N VAL A 226 -21.28 0.09 -0.57
CA VAL A 226 -21.68 -1.34 -0.64
C VAL A 226 -20.53 -2.20 -1.15
N PHE A 227 -19.78 -1.67 -2.13
CA PHE A 227 -18.54 -2.25 -2.61
C PHE A 227 -17.39 -1.29 -2.31
N GLU A 228 -16.34 -1.81 -1.69
CA GLU A 228 -15.16 -1.03 -1.30
C GLU A 228 -13.87 -1.76 -1.68
N MET A 229 -12.91 -1.02 -2.21
CA MET A 229 -11.58 -1.53 -2.57
C MET A 229 -10.55 -1.11 -1.51
N ILE A 230 -9.77 -2.07 -1.01
CA ILE A 230 -8.87 -1.91 0.11
C ILE A 230 -7.49 -2.48 -0.27
N PRO A 231 -6.42 -1.67 -0.33
CA PRO A 231 -6.44 -0.23 -0.14
C PRO A 231 -7.16 0.51 -1.30
N PRO A 232 -7.67 1.73 -1.08
CA PRO A 232 -8.32 2.52 -2.13
C PRO A 232 -7.32 3.24 -3.05
N TYR A 233 -6.03 3.26 -2.71
CA TYR A 233 -4.95 3.79 -3.53
C TYR A 233 -3.66 3.04 -3.22
N GLY A 234 -2.68 3.15 -4.11
CA GLY A 234 -1.37 2.53 -3.88
C GLY A 234 -0.34 2.92 -4.92
N ILE A 235 0.89 2.50 -4.65
CA ILE A 235 2.05 2.71 -5.52
C ILE A 235 2.68 1.34 -5.76
N LEU A 236 2.96 1.02 -7.02
CA LEU A 236 3.59 -0.23 -7.43
C LEU A 236 4.90 0.05 -8.16
N ALA A 237 6.01 -0.45 -7.64
CA ALA A 237 7.29 -0.36 -8.32
C ALA A 237 7.35 -1.35 -9.52
N PRO A 238 8.33 -1.19 -10.42
CA PRO A 238 8.51 -2.10 -11.55
C PRO A 238 8.57 -3.58 -11.14
N GLY A 239 7.75 -4.40 -11.78
CA GLY A 239 7.68 -5.85 -11.52
C GLY A 239 6.90 -6.26 -10.27
N GLU A 240 6.47 -5.31 -9.44
CA GLU A 240 5.76 -5.62 -8.19
C GLU A 240 4.32 -6.11 -8.43
N ARG A 241 3.80 -6.80 -7.41
CA ARG A 241 2.43 -7.28 -7.33
C ARG A 241 1.83 -6.87 -5.99
N LEU A 242 0.58 -6.43 -6.01
CA LEU A 242 -0.18 -6.07 -4.83
C LEU A 242 -1.51 -6.79 -4.83
N ASN A 243 -1.82 -7.44 -3.72
CA ASN A 243 -3.14 -8.01 -3.49
C ASN A 243 -4.07 -6.92 -2.96
N VAL A 244 -5.17 -6.70 -3.66
CA VAL A 244 -6.18 -5.70 -3.33
C VAL A 244 -7.47 -6.43 -2.96
N GLN A 245 -8.01 -6.09 -1.81
CA GLN A 245 -9.25 -6.67 -1.29
C GLN A 245 -10.45 -5.87 -1.76
N VAL A 246 -11.51 -6.56 -2.14
CA VAL A 246 -12.80 -5.99 -2.52
C VAL A 246 -13.83 -6.50 -1.53
N LYS A 247 -14.38 -5.59 -0.72
CA LYS A 247 -15.38 -5.86 0.31
C LYS A 247 -16.76 -5.58 -0.24
N PHE A 248 -17.66 -6.55 -0.13
CA PHE A 248 -19.09 -6.43 -0.39
C PHE A 248 -19.87 -6.49 0.93
N ALA A 249 -20.61 -5.43 1.26
CA ALA A 249 -21.41 -5.29 2.46
C ALA A 249 -22.84 -4.82 2.11
N PRO A 250 -23.77 -5.74 1.81
CA PRO A 250 -25.15 -5.39 1.45
C PRO A 250 -25.92 -4.79 2.63
N ARG A 251 -26.93 -3.97 2.30
CA ARG A 251 -27.82 -3.32 3.28
C ARG A 251 -29.30 -3.58 3.08
N GLU A 252 -29.68 -4.00 1.89
CA GLU A 252 -31.05 -4.21 1.49
C GLU A 252 -31.12 -5.56 0.76
N GLU A 253 -32.27 -6.22 0.83
CA GLU A 253 -32.53 -7.45 0.09
C GLU A 253 -32.70 -7.15 -1.42
N LYS A 254 -31.59 -7.16 -2.17
CA LYS A 254 -31.58 -6.95 -3.62
C LYS A 254 -30.33 -7.51 -4.30
N LEU A 255 -30.39 -7.55 -5.62
CA LEU A 255 -29.21 -7.75 -6.46
C LEU A 255 -28.44 -6.44 -6.62
N TYR A 256 -27.16 -6.49 -6.34
CA TYR A 256 -26.22 -5.40 -6.49
C TYR A 256 -25.35 -5.64 -7.71
N HIS A 257 -25.16 -4.58 -8.49
CA HIS A 257 -24.22 -4.55 -9.60
C HIS A 257 -23.58 -3.17 -9.66
N ASN A 258 -22.25 -3.11 -9.75
CA ASN A 258 -21.50 -1.86 -9.82
C ASN A 258 -20.19 -2.06 -10.59
N VAL A 259 -19.53 -0.96 -10.95
CA VAL A 259 -18.21 -0.94 -11.58
C VAL A 259 -17.28 -0.10 -10.72
N LEU A 260 -16.22 -0.72 -10.23
CA LEU A 260 -15.10 -0.04 -9.57
C LEU A 260 -14.07 0.35 -10.63
N ILE A 261 -13.67 1.61 -10.65
CA ILE A 261 -12.77 2.19 -11.64
C ILE A 261 -11.42 2.45 -10.98
N LEU A 262 -10.39 1.77 -11.44
CA LEU A 262 -9.01 2.05 -11.04
C LEU A 262 -8.40 3.00 -12.07
N SER A 263 -8.07 4.20 -11.62
CA SER A 263 -7.38 5.21 -12.43
C SER A 263 -5.90 5.18 -12.11
N ILE A 264 -5.08 5.24 -13.16
CA ILE A 264 -3.61 5.23 -13.06
C ILE A 264 -3.11 6.65 -13.31
N SER A 265 -2.31 7.18 -12.39
CA SER A 265 -1.74 8.53 -12.52
C SER A 265 -0.91 8.63 -13.80
N GLN A 266 -0.99 9.77 -14.48
CA GLN A 266 -0.22 10.06 -15.71
C GLN A 266 -0.50 9.07 -16.86
N SER A 267 -1.66 8.41 -16.83
CA SER A 267 -2.14 7.51 -17.87
C SER A 267 -3.53 7.93 -18.33
N THR A 268 -3.85 7.65 -19.60
CA THR A 268 -5.23 7.74 -20.11
C THR A 268 -6.00 6.45 -19.89
N GLN A 269 -5.33 5.37 -19.45
CA GLN A 269 -5.93 4.07 -19.22
C GLN A 269 -6.63 4.01 -17.86
N GLN A 270 -7.79 3.38 -17.84
CA GLN A 270 -8.54 3.03 -16.64
C GLN A 270 -8.82 1.53 -16.66
N LEU A 271 -8.71 0.87 -15.49
CA LEU A 271 -9.12 -0.51 -15.33
C LEU A 271 -10.53 -0.53 -14.74
N LEU A 272 -11.41 -1.32 -15.33
CA LEU A 272 -12.81 -1.46 -14.91
C LEU A 272 -12.98 -2.84 -14.26
N LEU A 273 -13.43 -2.85 -13.01
CA LEU A 273 -13.74 -4.05 -12.27
C LEU A 273 -15.25 -4.13 -12.07
N ASN A 274 -15.89 -5.07 -12.75
CA ASN A 274 -17.30 -5.36 -12.59
C ASN A 274 -17.49 -6.15 -11.29
N VAL A 275 -18.38 -5.67 -10.43
CA VAL A 275 -18.70 -6.32 -9.16
C VAL A 275 -20.19 -6.57 -9.07
N SER A 276 -20.58 -7.75 -8.62
CA SER A 276 -21.99 -8.12 -8.44
C SER A 276 -22.18 -9.01 -7.22
N GLY A 277 -23.36 -8.98 -6.62
CA GLY A 277 -23.66 -9.79 -5.44
C GLY A 277 -25.12 -9.65 -5.01
N GLN A 278 -25.58 -10.54 -4.12
CA GLN A 278 -26.95 -10.52 -3.60
C GLN A 278 -26.97 -10.22 -2.11
N GLY A 279 -27.80 -9.29 -1.69
CA GLY A 279 -28.11 -9.03 -0.27
C GLY A 279 -29.31 -9.85 0.20
N LEU A 280 -29.25 -10.40 1.40
CA LEU A 280 -30.34 -11.10 2.08
C LEU A 280 -30.68 -10.41 3.41
N GLU A 281 -31.89 -9.89 3.57
CA GLU A 281 -32.29 -9.18 4.80
C GLU A 281 -32.97 -10.14 5.79
N PRO A 282 -32.55 -10.18 7.07
CA PRO A 282 -33.23 -10.97 8.09
C PRO A 282 -34.61 -10.39 8.39
N ARG A 283 -35.65 -11.21 8.29
CA ARG A 283 -37.03 -10.80 8.52
C ARG A 283 -37.75 -11.83 9.37
N LEU A 284 -38.58 -11.36 10.30
CA LEU A 284 -39.47 -12.20 11.11
C LEU A 284 -40.92 -11.80 10.85
N GLU A 285 -41.80 -12.80 10.85
CA GLU A 285 -43.24 -12.62 10.72
C GLU A 285 -43.93 -12.90 12.07
N PHE A 286 -44.66 -11.91 12.57
CA PHE A 286 -45.43 -12.00 13.81
C PHE A 286 -46.92 -12.15 13.50
N SER A 287 -47.58 -13.11 14.15
CA SER A 287 -49.01 -13.38 13.99
C SER A 287 -49.69 -13.58 15.36
N PRO A 288 -50.55 -12.64 15.80
CA PRO A 288 -50.89 -11.37 15.16
C PRO A 288 -49.72 -10.36 15.19
N SER A 289 -49.66 -9.46 14.21
CA SER A 289 -48.62 -8.42 14.14
C SER A 289 -48.84 -7.26 15.13
N LEU A 290 -50.08 -7.12 15.61
CA LEU A 290 -50.49 -6.17 16.62
C LEU A 290 -51.33 -6.92 17.66
N LEU A 291 -50.93 -6.83 18.92
CA LEU A 291 -51.62 -7.46 20.03
C LEU A 291 -52.30 -6.39 20.88
N GLU A 292 -53.63 -6.48 21.02
CA GLU A 292 -54.44 -5.56 21.83
C GLU A 292 -55.12 -6.36 22.95
N LEU A 293 -54.68 -6.18 24.19
CA LEU A 293 -55.20 -6.89 25.38
C LEU A 293 -56.50 -6.27 25.94
N GLY A 294 -57.07 -5.26 25.28
CA GLY A 294 -58.29 -4.60 25.72
C GLY A 294 -58.18 -3.90 27.10
N PRO A 295 -59.32 -3.42 27.66
CA PRO A 295 -59.34 -2.80 28.97
C PRO A 295 -59.23 -3.84 30.10
N LEU A 296 -58.24 -3.65 30.98
CA LEU A 296 -57.97 -4.53 32.12
C LEU A 296 -58.55 -3.98 33.43
N LEU A 297 -59.05 -4.87 34.29
CA LEU A 297 -59.54 -4.52 35.62
C LEU A 297 -58.36 -4.26 36.59
N PRO A 298 -58.40 -3.19 37.40
CA PRO A 298 -57.43 -2.99 38.47
C PRO A 298 -57.44 -4.17 39.45
N TYR A 299 -56.26 -4.66 39.84
CA TYR A 299 -56.07 -5.84 40.72
C TYR A 299 -56.58 -7.18 40.16
N GLY A 300 -56.90 -7.25 38.85
CA GLY A 300 -57.15 -8.50 38.17
C GLY A 300 -55.87 -9.34 38.00
N ILE A 301 -56.04 -10.60 37.64
CA ILE A 301 -54.97 -11.59 37.40
C ILE A 301 -54.15 -11.34 36.13
N GLY A 302 -54.37 -10.22 35.42
CA GLY A 302 -53.79 -9.96 34.10
C GLY A 302 -54.54 -10.69 32.98
N ASP A 303 -54.24 -10.34 31.73
CA ASP A 303 -54.67 -11.06 30.55
C ASP A 303 -53.43 -11.53 29.78
N GLU A 304 -53.50 -12.72 29.19
CA GLU A 304 -52.40 -13.34 28.47
C GLU A 304 -52.83 -13.53 27.02
N ALA A 305 -51.92 -13.26 26.08
CA ALA A 305 -52.16 -13.56 24.69
C ALA A 305 -50.91 -14.10 24.01
N GLU A 306 -51.13 -15.02 23.07
CA GLU A 306 -50.07 -15.68 22.32
C GLU A 306 -49.77 -14.92 21.02
N VAL A 307 -48.48 -14.80 20.71
CA VAL A 307 -47.98 -14.28 19.43
C VAL A 307 -47.07 -15.34 18.83
N ILE A 308 -47.38 -15.76 17.60
CA ILE A 308 -46.57 -16.73 16.85
C ILE A 308 -45.52 -15.97 16.05
N VAL A 309 -44.25 -16.31 16.26
CA VAL A 309 -43.12 -15.77 15.50
C VAL A 309 -42.64 -16.82 14.48
N LYS A 310 -42.50 -16.42 13.21
CA LYS A 310 -42.03 -17.29 12.12
C LYS A 310 -40.81 -16.66 11.44
N ASN A 311 -39.84 -17.50 11.10
CA ASN A 311 -38.71 -17.14 10.25
C ASN A 311 -38.99 -17.59 8.80
N PRO A 312 -39.36 -16.67 7.88
CA PRO A 312 -39.55 -16.99 6.46
C PRO A 312 -38.24 -17.04 5.66
N CYS A 313 -37.10 -16.65 6.23
CA CYS A 313 -35.84 -16.57 5.52
C CYS A 313 -35.21 -17.95 5.30
N CYS A 314 -34.30 -18.06 4.32
CA CYS A 314 -33.56 -19.29 4.01
C CYS A 314 -32.35 -19.54 4.93
N PHE A 315 -32.25 -18.82 6.04
CA PHE A 315 -31.14 -18.89 6.99
C PHE A 315 -31.68 -18.71 8.43
N PRO A 316 -30.98 -19.24 9.44
CA PRO A 316 -31.43 -19.14 10.82
C PRO A 316 -31.26 -17.70 11.35
N ILE A 317 -32.26 -17.21 12.09
CA ILE A 317 -32.29 -15.86 12.66
C ILE A 317 -32.32 -15.97 14.19
N GLU A 318 -31.45 -15.21 14.86
CA GLU A 318 -31.53 -14.98 16.29
C GLU A 318 -32.32 -13.70 16.55
N PHE A 319 -33.27 -13.76 17.48
CA PHE A 319 -33.97 -12.58 17.97
C PHE A 319 -34.06 -12.64 19.49
N TYR A 320 -33.94 -11.50 20.13
CA TYR A 320 -33.94 -11.35 21.58
C TYR A 320 -34.74 -10.10 21.97
N SER A 321 -35.21 -10.07 23.21
CA SER A 321 -35.89 -8.91 23.77
C SER A 321 -34.92 -8.13 24.65
N LEU A 322 -34.73 -6.84 24.36
CA LEU A 322 -33.88 -5.95 25.16
C LEU A 322 -34.37 -5.80 26.61
N GLU A 323 -35.65 -6.08 26.88
CA GLU A 323 -36.22 -5.99 28.23
C GLU A 323 -35.92 -7.23 29.09
N PHE A 324 -35.79 -8.40 28.46
CA PHE A 324 -35.61 -9.68 29.16
C PHE A 324 -34.19 -10.23 29.05
N ASP A 325 -33.43 -9.80 28.03
CA ASP A 325 -32.07 -10.24 27.77
C ASP A 325 -31.06 -9.12 28.07
N GLN A 326 -30.18 -9.35 29.04
CA GLN A 326 -29.13 -8.42 29.44
C GLN A 326 -27.76 -8.75 28.83
N GLN A 327 -27.64 -9.84 28.05
CA GLN A 327 -26.37 -10.28 27.46
C GLN A 327 -25.75 -9.19 26.58
N TYR A 328 -26.58 -8.45 25.83
CA TYR A 328 -26.12 -7.37 24.95
C TYR A 328 -25.37 -6.26 25.69
N LEU A 329 -25.72 -5.97 26.96
CA LEU A 329 -25.04 -4.93 27.76
C LEU A 329 -23.58 -5.30 28.04
N LEU A 330 -23.33 -6.60 28.29
CA LEU A 330 -21.98 -7.11 28.49
C LEU A 330 -21.22 -7.12 27.17
N GLU A 331 -21.82 -7.62 26.09
CA GLU A 331 -21.19 -7.65 24.76
C GLU A 331 -20.84 -6.24 24.27
N GLU A 332 -21.74 -5.27 24.44
CA GLU A 332 -21.50 -3.87 24.07
C GLU A 332 -20.33 -3.27 24.87
N ARG A 333 -20.25 -3.56 26.18
CA ARG A 333 -19.12 -3.13 27.02
C ARG A 333 -17.80 -3.69 26.51
N ILE A 334 -17.76 -4.97 26.15
CA ILE A 334 -16.57 -5.65 25.62
C ILE A 334 -16.15 -5.02 24.29
N LEU A 335 -17.09 -4.86 23.35
CA LEU A 335 -16.81 -4.34 22.02
C LEU A 335 -16.25 -2.90 22.07
N ARG A 336 -16.79 -2.04 22.96
CA ARG A 336 -16.29 -0.66 23.14
C ARG A 336 -14.81 -0.57 23.58
N MET A 337 -14.25 -1.64 24.17
CA MET A 337 -12.84 -1.68 24.57
C MET A 337 -11.90 -2.08 23.42
N LEU A 338 -12.45 -2.61 22.32
CA LEU A 338 -11.65 -3.05 21.19
C LEU A 338 -11.14 -1.88 20.36
N LYS A 339 -9.99 -2.08 19.72
CA LYS A 339 -9.41 -1.20 18.72
C LYS A 339 -9.61 -1.81 17.33
N GLY A 340 -9.50 -1.00 16.27
CA GLY A 340 -9.63 -1.47 14.88
C GLY A 340 -10.96 -1.16 14.20
N TYR A 341 -11.73 -0.21 14.75
CA TYR A 341 -12.87 0.37 14.05
C TYR A 341 -12.41 1.16 12.82
N ASP A 342 -13.13 1.03 11.71
CA ASP A 342 -12.87 1.79 10.49
C ASP A 342 -13.36 3.25 10.60
N ASN A 343 -13.18 4.03 9.54
CA ASN A 343 -13.61 5.44 9.47
C ASN A 343 -15.13 5.64 9.62
N HIS A 344 -15.92 4.57 9.49
CA HIS A 344 -17.37 4.57 9.67
C HIS A 344 -17.79 4.01 11.03
N ASN A 345 -16.84 3.83 11.96
CA ASN A 345 -17.03 3.17 13.26
C ASN A 345 -17.57 1.74 13.13
N VAL A 346 -17.17 1.01 12.07
CA VAL A 346 -17.52 -0.40 11.87
C VAL A 346 -16.33 -1.27 12.22
N LEU A 347 -16.58 -2.32 13.01
CA LEU A 347 -15.62 -3.37 13.34
C LEU A 347 -16.06 -4.66 12.67
N LEU A 348 -15.17 -5.30 11.92
CA LEU A 348 -15.43 -6.60 11.31
C LEU A 348 -14.98 -7.71 12.26
N LEU A 349 -15.90 -8.65 12.51
CA LEU A 349 -15.65 -9.86 13.28
C LEU A 349 -16.06 -11.08 12.44
N PRO A 350 -15.53 -12.27 12.77
CA PRO A 350 -16.01 -13.51 12.17
C PRO A 350 -17.55 -13.62 12.26
N PRO A 351 -18.22 -14.12 11.21
CA PRO A 351 -19.65 -14.35 11.24
C PRO A 351 -20.00 -15.37 12.34
N ARG A 352 -21.03 -15.06 13.12
CA ARG A 352 -21.54 -15.90 14.22
C ARG A 352 -22.78 -16.66 13.79
N ILE A 353 -22.95 -17.89 14.28
CA ILE A 353 -24.24 -18.59 14.19
C ILE A 353 -25.18 -18.17 15.34
N PRO A 354 -26.51 -18.30 15.18
CA PRO A 354 -27.45 -18.00 16.25
C PRO A 354 -27.12 -18.69 17.57
N GLY A 355 -27.08 -17.93 18.66
CA GLY A 355 -26.75 -18.40 20.02
C GLY A 355 -25.25 -18.46 20.34
N GLU A 356 -24.38 -18.11 19.39
CA GLU A 356 -22.92 -18.07 19.60
C GLU A 356 -22.48 -16.77 20.29
N LYS A 357 -21.63 -16.92 21.31
CA LYS A 357 -21.05 -15.79 22.05
C LYS A 357 -20.01 -15.03 21.20
N LEU A 358 -19.51 -13.91 21.73
CA LEU A 358 -18.36 -13.22 21.14
C LEU A 358 -17.14 -14.17 21.00
N PRO A 359 -16.26 -13.94 20.00
CA PRO A 359 -15.07 -14.75 19.81
C PRO A 359 -14.23 -14.89 21.08
N LEU A 360 -13.67 -16.08 21.30
CA LEU A 360 -12.89 -16.41 22.50
C LEU A 360 -11.74 -15.43 22.72
N GLU A 361 -11.05 -15.03 21.63
CA GLU A 361 -9.93 -14.11 21.66
C GLU A 361 -10.34 -12.71 22.16
N VAL A 362 -11.58 -12.30 21.91
CA VAL A 362 -12.15 -11.04 22.39
C VAL A 362 -12.54 -11.14 23.87
N LEU A 363 -13.08 -12.28 24.30
CA LEU A 363 -13.44 -12.55 25.69
C LEU A 363 -12.19 -12.64 26.59
N GLU A 364 -11.17 -13.38 26.15
CA GLU A 364 -9.88 -13.50 26.84
C GLU A 364 -9.22 -12.13 27.03
N TYR A 365 -9.22 -11.30 25.98
CA TYR A 365 -8.69 -9.94 26.06
C TYR A 365 -9.45 -9.09 27.09
N PHE A 366 -10.78 -9.19 27.15
CA PHE A 366 -11.58 -8.48 28.14
C PHE A 366 -11.26 -8.93 29.57
N GLU A 367 -11.11 -10.22 29.81
CA GLU A 367 -10.72 -10.76 31.12
C GLU A 367 -9.32 -10.30 31.53
N GLU A 368 -8.37 -10.28 30.61
CA GLU A 368 -7.02 -9.79 30.85
C GLU A 368 -7.00 -8.30 31.20
N GLN A 369 -7.76 -7.47 30.46
CA GLN A 369 -7.91 -6.06 30.78
C GLN A 369 -8.55 -5.84 32.16
N LYS A 370 -9.54 -6.65 32.52
CA LYS A 370 -10.17 -6.58 33.84
C LYS A 370 -9.21 -6.94 34.97
N LYS A 371 -8.32 -7.92 34.77
CA LYS A 371 -7.26 -8.27 35.75
C LYS A 371 -6.28 -7.11 35.93
N ILE A 372 -5.81 -6.52 34.82
CA ILE A 372 -4.90 -5.37 34.86
C ILE A 372 -5.53 -4.18 35.59
N GLN A 373 -6.82 -3.92 35.38
CA GLN A 373 -7.54 -2.84 36.07
C GLN A 373 -7.73 -3.13 37.57
N GLY A 374 -8.04 -4.38 37.93
CA GLY A 374 -8.15 -4.80 39.34
C GLY A 374 -6.82 -4.75 40.10
N ASP A 375 -5.71 -5.07 39.45
CA ASP A 375 -4.37 -5.00 40.05
C ASP A 375 -3.89 -3.55 40.23
N GLN A 376 -4.30 -2.62 39.35
CA GLN A 376 -4.02 -1.20 39.50
C GLN A 376 -4.81 -0.55 40.65
N GLU A 377 -6.07 -0.94 40.86
CA GLU A 377 -6.86 -0.53 42.02
C GLU A 377 -6.33 -1.14 43.32
N GLY A 378 -5.77 -2.37 43.27
CA GLY A 378 -5.08 -2.99 44.40
C GLY A 378 -3.76 -2.31 44.80
N SER A 379 -2.98 -1.78 43.83
CA SER A 379 -1.71 -1.12 44.13
C SER A 379 -1.85 0.32 44.67
N ASN A 380 -3.00 0.95 44.47
CA ASN A 380 -3.30 2.29 45.02
C ASN A 380 -3.86 2.24 46.45
N LEU A 381 -4.13 1.06 47.00
CA LEU A 381 -4.61 0.87 48.37
C LEU A 381 -3.49 0.62 49.40
N ASP A 382 -2.23 0.49 48.96
CA ASP A 382 -1.09 0.30 49.87
C ASP A 382 -0.41 1.62 50.30
N ASN A 383 -1.01 2.79 50.04
CA ASN A 383 -0.40 4.09 50.38
C ASN A 383 -1.28 5.10 51.13
N GLU A 384 -2.51 4.76 51.53
CA GLU A 384 -3.36 5.70 52.31
C GLU A 384 -4.14 5.01 53.44
N GLU A 385 -3.45 4.27 54.31
CA GLU A 385 -3.97 3.92 55.65
C GLU A 385 -3.04 4.36 56.78
N GLU A 386 -2.82 5.68 56.93
CA GLU A 386 -2.56 6.31 58.23
C GLU A 386 -3.09 7.76 58.21
N GLU A 387 -4.39 7.97 58.51
CA GLU A 387 -4.85 8.92 59.54
C GLU A 387 -6.38 9.08 59.56
N SER A 388 -6.89 9.11 60.80
CA SER A 388 -8.17 9.67 61.26
C SER A 388 -9.43 8.77 61.30
N THR A 389 -9.58 8.15 62.47
CA THR A 389 -10.85 7.84 63.16
C THR A 389 -11.70 9.09 63.43
N HIS A 390 -13.03 9.06 63.16
CA HIS A 390 -14.13 9.19 64.15
C HIS A 390 -15.54 9.55 63.55
N ILE A 391 -16.55 8.74 63.93
CA ILE A 391 -17.98 9.08 64.25
C ILE A 391 -18.90 9.41 63.04
N SER A 392 -20.13 8.89 62.83
CA SER A 392 -21.24 8.41 63.70
C SER A 392 -22.24 7.53 62.93
N GLU A 393 -22.95 6.67 63.68
CA GLU A 393 -24.15 5.90 63.32
C GLU A 393 -25.36 6.75 62.88
N HIS A 394 -26.16 6.22 61.95
CA HIS A 394 -27.59 5.95 62.18
C HIS A 394 -28.18 5.06 61.07
N GLY A 395 -29.04 4.13 61.49
CA GLY A 395 -29.51 3.00 60.70
C GLY A 395 -30.92 3.14 60.12
N MET A 396 -31.33 2.11 59.39
CA MET A 396 -32.69 1.55 59.38
C MET A 396 -32.70 0.26 58.55
N ARG A 397 -33.06 -0.85 59.19
CA ARG A 397 -33.55 -2.08 58.54
C ARG A 397 -35.04 -1.89 58.18
N PRO A 398 -35.58 -2.72 57.28
CA PRO A 398 -36.51 -3.74 57.78
C PRO A 398 -36.21 -5.16 57.28
N HIS A 399 -36.82 -6.10 57.99
CA HIS A 399 -36.55 -7.53 58.14
C HIS A 399 -37.69 -8.37 57.46
N PRO A 400 -37.80 -9.71 57.59
CA PRO A 400 -38.06 -10.63 56.47
C PRO A 400 -39.30 -11.54 56.68
N SER A 401 -39.56 -12.48 55.77
CA SER A 401 -40.40 -13.70 55.98
C SER A 401 -40.06 -14.70 54.85
N VAL A 402 -39.37 -15.83 55.04
CA VAL A 402 -39.69 -17.14 55.69
C VAL A 402 -40.88 -17.89 55.08
N VAL A 403 -40.60 -18.97 54.32
CA VAL A 403 -41.15 -20.36 54.40
C VAL A 403 -40.12 -21.30 53.69
N GLN A 404 -39.32 -22.15 54.37
CA GLN A 404 -39.51 -23.61 54.68
C GLN A 404 -39.94 -24.48 53.47
N ALA A 405 -39.41 -25.68 53.16
CA ALA A 405 -38.67 -26.71 53.89
C ALA A 405 -38.07 -27.79 52.93
N THR A 406 -36.86 -28.32 53.23
CA THR A 406 -36.48 -29.74 53.55
C THR A 406 -36.00 -30.68 52.42
N THR A 407 -34.69 -30.99 52.40
CA THR A 407 -33.99 -32.30 52.68
C THR A 407 -33.89 -33.25 51.47
N THR A 408 -32.81 -33.97 51.13
CA THR A 408 -31.65 -34.56 51.87
C THR A 408 -30.68 -35.19 50.84
N GLY A 409 -29.37 -35.28 51.14
CA GLY A 409 -28.51 -36.35 50.60
C GLY A 409 -27.02 -36.06 50.36
N ALA A 410 -26.19 -36.25 51.40
CA ALA A 410 -24.81 -36.82 51.44
C ALA A 410 -23.73 -36.37 50.42
N SER A 411 -22.66 -35.68 50.86
CA SER A 411 -21.27 -36.16 51.15
C SER A 411 -20.53 -36.72 49.91
N ALA A 412 -19.28 -36.39 49.57
CA ALA A 412 -18.13 -36.02 50.39
C ALA A 412 -17.03 -35.33 49.53
N LEU A 413 -16.21 -34.51 50.18
CA LEU A 413 -14.87 -34.13 49.72
C LEU A 413 -13.90 -35.35 49.85
N PRO A 414 -12.71 -35.30 49.23
CA PRO A 414 -11.60 -34.83 50.06
C PRO A 414 -10.69 -33.81 49.38
N SER A 415 -10.13 -33.01 50.26
CA SER A 415 -9.19 -31.92 50.09
C SER A 415 -7.73 -32.39 50.24
N LEU A 416 -6.82 -31.61 49.63
CA LEU A 416 -5.43 -31.32 50.02
C LEU A 416 -4.34 -32.38 49.78
N SER A 417 -3.31 -31.97 49.03
CA SER A 417 -1.93 -31.91 49.55
C SER A 417 -1.03 -31.01 48.71
N LEU A 418 -0.65 -29.86 49.30
CA LEU A 418 0.58 -29.11 49.01
C LEU A 418 1.80 -29.95 49.41
N MET A 419 2.85 -29.97 48.58
CA MET A 419 4.25 -30.14 49.00
C MET A 419 5.13 -29.37 48.01
N ASP A 420 6.06 -28.62 48.58
CA ASP A 420 6.95 -27.63 47.96
C ASP A 420 8.29 -28.23 47.48
N ASP A 421 9.02 -27.41 46.73
CA ASP A 421 10.47 -27.40 46.46
C ASP A 421 11.13 -28.53 45.63
N ASN A 422 11.70 -28.14 44.48
CA ASN A 422 13.17 -28.03 44.40
C ASN A 422 13.67 -27.17 43.23
N ARG A 423 14.54 -26.22 43.59
CA ARG A 423 15.41 -25.42 42.71
C ARG A 423 16.49 -26.30 42.08
N THR A 424 16.78 -26.08 40.80
CA THR A 424 18.13 -26.35 40.25
C THR A 424 18.49 -25.30 39.21
N LEU A 425 19.57 -24.57 39.52
CA LEU A 425 20.31 -23.64 38.66
C LEU A 425 21.16 -24.43 37.66
N GLN A 426 21.18 -24.01 36.40
CA GLN A 426 22.34 -24.20 35.50
C GLN A 426 22.54 -22.98 34.59
N VAL A 427 23.52 -22.18 35.01
CA VAL A 427 24.57 -21.43 34.27
C VAL A 427 25.03 -22.25 33.03
N GLU A 428 25.41 -21.77 31.83
CA GLU A 428 26.02 -20.55 31.28
C GLU A 428 25.92 -20.60 29.73
N SER A 429 25.89 -19.46 29.03
CA SER A 429 26.99 -19.04 28.13
C SER A 429 26.60 -17.82 27.31
N LYS A 430 27.26 -16.70 27.65
CA LYS A 430 27.33 -15.46 26.87
C LYS A 430 28.20 -15.69 25.64
N ILE A 431 27.80 -15.11 24.52
CA ILE A 431 28.72 -14.71 23.45
C ILE A 431 28.43 -13.24 23.18
N ASP A 432 29.42 -12.41 23.49
CA ASP A 432 29.50 -10.98 23.22
C ASP A 432 29.82 -10.71 21.74
N GLN A 433 29.28 -9.60 21.21
CA GLN A 433 29.79 -8.80 20.09
C GLN A 433 28.97 -7.50 20.09
N GLU A 434 29.42 -6.49 20.84
CA GLU A 434 30.16 -5.32 20.36
C GLU A 434 29.23 -4.31 19.65
N GLU A 435 28.69 -3.41 20.47
CA GLU A 435 28.08 -2.14 20.07
C GLU A 435 29.21 -1.10 19.94
N GLU A 436 29.40 -0.53 18.75
CA GLU A 436 30.17 0.71 18.59
C GLU A 436 29.19 1.89 18.57
N GLU A 437 29.28 2.71 19.61
CA GLU A 437 28.66 4.03 19.70
C GLU A 437 29.56 5.04 18.97
N GLU A 438 29.02 5.74 17.97
CA GLU A 438 29.55 7.04 17.54
C GLU A 438 28.46 8.11 17.72
N GLU A 439 28.68 9.00 18.69
CA GLU A 439 28.02 10.30 18.81
C GLU A 439 28.64 11.29 17.81
N GLU A 440 27.81 11.99 17.02
CA GLU A 440 27.85 13.45 16.91
C GLU A 440 26.72 14.02 16.01
N GLY A 441 26.10 15.12 16.47
CA GLY A 441 25.63 16.19 15.58
C GLY A 441 24.13 16.33 15.29
N GLN A 442 23.38 16.98 16.20
CA GLN A 442 22.04 17.53 15.92
C GLN A 442 22.12 18.82 15.09
N MET A 443 21.35 18.92 13.98
CA MET A 443 20.58 20.10 13.56
C MET A 443 19.40 19.69 12.63
N PRO A 444 18.23 20.37 12.66
CA PRO A 444 16.96 19.82 12.19
C PRO A 444 16.60 20.25 10.76
N GLY A 445 16.09 19.32 9.95
CA GLY A 445 15.60 19.60 8.59
C GLY A 445 14.58 18.56 8.11
N SER A 446 13.30 18.91 8.23
CA SER A 446 12.10 18.35 7.59
C SER A 446 12.26 17.13 6.66
N GLN A 447 12.16 15.92 7.20
CA GLN A 447 11.74 14.71 6.45
C GLN A 447 10.98 13.75 7.39
N GLN A 448 9.75 14.12 7.75
CA GLN A 448 8.79 13.21 8.38
C GLN A 448 7.52 13.17 7.54
N SER A 449 7.47 12.32 6.50
CA SER A 449 6.19 11.87 5.92
C SER A 449 6.24 10.69 4.94
N LEU A 450 7.38 10.00 4.70
CA LEU A 450 7.47 9.02 3.59
C LEU A 450 7.80 7.57 3.98
N THR A 451 7.87 7.22 5.27
CA THR A 451 8.29 5.88 5.72
C THR A 451 7.24 5.15 6.58
N LYS A 452 5.95 5.34 6.31
CA LYS A 452 4.86 4.55 6.93
C LYS A 452 4.03 3.69 5.98
N HIS A 453 4.27 3.73 4.67
CA HIS A 453 3.47 2.96 3.71
C HIS A 453 4.26 1.76 3.15
N LYS A 454 4.62 0.85 4.05
CA LYS A 454 5.08 -0.50 3.69
C LYS A 454 4.41 -1.56 4.58
N GLU A 455 3.16 -1.34 4.95
CA GLU A 455 2.31 -2.41 5.48
C GLU A 455 1.88 -3.28 4.29
N ALA A 456 2.58 -4.40 4.12
CA ALA A 456 2.20 -5.42 3.16
C ALA A 456 0.82 -5.98 3.55
N VAL A 457 -0.08 -6.09 2.58
CA VAL A 457 -1.43 -6.64 2.77
C VAL A 457 -1.35 -8.05 3.34
N GLY A 458 -1.65 -8.18 4.64
CA GLY A 458 -1.63 -9.44 5.37
C GLY A 458 -0.74 -9.50 6.62
N GLU A 459 -0.17 -8.39 7.08
CA GLU A 459 0.29 -8.27 8.48
C GLU A 459 -0.94 -8.03 9.38
N LEU A 460 -1.52 -9.12 9.88
CA LEU A 460 -2.51 -9.05 10.95
C LEU A 460 -1.79 -8.52 12.19
N ASP A 461 -2.14 -7.32 12.63
CA ASP A 461 -1.75 -6.80 13.94
C ASP A 461 -2.05 -7.85 15.02
N ASN A 462 -1.21 -7.97 16.05
CA ASN A 462 -1.46 -8.89 17.17
C ASN A 462 -2.60 -8.42 18.10
N ASN A 463 -3.70 -7.92 17.54
CA ASN A 463 -4.89 -7.51 18.27
C ASN A 463 -5.93 -8.67 18.33
N PRO A 464 -6.83 -8.69 19.34
CA PRO A 464 -7.76 -9.81 19.53
C PRO A 464 -8.70 -10.04 18.33
N VAL A 465 -9.08 -8.97 17.63
CA VAL A 465 -9.93 -9.01 16.43
C VAL A 465 -9.22 -9.75 15.29
N SER A 466 -7.96 -9.42 15.06
CA SER A 466 -7.11 -10.05 14.05
C SER A 466 -6.86 -11.51 14.36
N LYS A 467 -6.69 -11.87 15.64
CA LYS A 467 -6.59 -13.28 16.07
C LYS A 467 -7.87 -14.06 15.76
N ALA A 468 -9.03 -13.48 16.06
CA ALA A 468 -10.33 -14.09 15.77
C ALA A 468 -10.55 -14.28 14.25
N ILE A 469 -10.23 -13.28 13.44
CA ILE A 469 -10.31 -13.35 11.97
C ILE A 469 -9.33 -14.40 11.43
N ALA A 470 -8.09 -14.40 11.90
CA ALA A 470 -7.08 -15.36 11.48
C ALA A 470 -7.52 -16.80 11.76
N ARG A 471 -8.03 -17.07 12.96
CA ARG A 471 -8.60 -18.38 13.32
C ARG A 471 -9.75 -18.77 12.40
N HIS A 472 -10.67 -17.85 12.13
CA HIS A 472 -11.80 -18.10 11.23
C HIS A 472 -11.36 -18.44 9.80
N LEU A 473 -10.36 -17.72 9.29
CA LEU A 473 -9.80 -17.94 7.96
C LEU A 473 -8.79 -19.09 7.89
N GLY A 474 -8.47 -19.74 9.02
CA GLY A 474 -7.43 -20.77 9.09
C GLY A 474 -6.01 -20.25 8.82
N ILE A 475 -5.77 -18.95 9.04
CA ILE A 475 -4.47 -18.30 8.85
C ILE A 475 -3.67 -18.41 10.14
N ASP A 476 -2.47 -18.98 10.05
CA ASP A 476 -1.53 -19.01 11.18
C ASP A 476 -0.77 -17.68 11.28
N ILE A 477 -1.10 -16.91 12.32
CA ILE A 477 -0.47 -15.62 12.64
C ILE A 477 0.60 -15.72 13.72
N SER A 478 0.93 -16.94 14.20
CA SER A 478 2.05 -17.17 15.11
C SER A 478 3.37 -16.67 14.51
N PRO A 479 4.37 -16.29 15.33
CA PRO A 479 5.67 -15.91 14.81
C PRO A 479 6.29 -17.04 13.95
N GLU A 480 6.06 -18.30 14.29
CA GLU A 480 6.45 -19.47 13.49
C GLU A 480 5.72 -19.54 12.14
N GLY A 481 4.39 -19.32 12.12
CA GLY A 481 3.58 -19.28 10.91
C GLY A 481 3.95 -18.12 9.99
N ARG A 482 4.21 -16.94 10.55
CA ARG A 482 4.73 -15.76 9.82
C ARG A 482 6.09 -16.06 9.21
N ALA A 483 7.00 -16.68 9.96
CA ALA A 483 8.31 -17.08 9.47
C ALA A 483 8.22 -18.16 8.37
N ALA A 484 7.25 -19.08 8.46
CA ALA A 484 7.00 -20.10 7.44
C ALA A 484 6.49 -19.53 6.12
N ARG A 485 5.71 -18.44 6.15
CA ARG A 485 5.15 -17.76 4.96
C ARG A 485 6.23 -17.21 4.02
N ASN A 486 7.42 -16.90 4.56
CA ASN A 486 8.58 -16.45 3.79
C ASN A 486 9.49 -17.59 3.31
N ARG A 487 9.23 -18.83 3.73
CA ARG A 487 10.00 -20.01 3.31
C ARG A 487 9.35 -20.64 2.08
N ARG A 488 9.87 -20.32 0.90
CA ARG A 488 9.57 -21.07 -0.33
C ARG A 488 10.33 -22.40 -0.32
N GLY A 489 9.74 -23.44 0.24
CA GLY A 489 10.34 -24.79 0.31
C GLY A 489 9.29 -25.90 0.42
N ILE A 490 9.73 -27.15 0.23
CA ILE A 490 8.89 -28.34 0.38
C ILE A 490 9.26 -29.02 1.71
N ALA A 491 8.26 -29.36 2.53
CA ALA A 491 8.43 -30.22 3.70
C ALA A 491 7.84 -31.61 3.40
N ILE A 492 8.65 -32.65 3.58
CA ILE A 492 8.22 -34.06 3.43
C ILE A 492 8.25 -34.68 4.82
N ILE A 493 7.09 -35.12 5.31
CA ILE A 493 6.97 -35.84 6.57
C ILE A 493 6.98 -37.33 6.26
N ILE A 494 8.02 -38.03 6.71
CA ILE A 494 8.14 -39.49 6.60
C ILE A 494 7.89 -40.08 7.98
N HIS A 495 6.76 -40.77 8.14
CA HIS A 495 6.50 -41.56 9.33
C HIS A 495 7.28 -42.87 9.27
N GLY A 496 8.15 -43.10 10.26
CA GLY A 496 8.82 -44.38 10.44
C GLY A 496 7.84 -45.49 10.78
N ALA A 497 8.21 -46.75 10.49
CA ALA A 497 7.39 -47.90 10.85
C ALA A 497 7.14 -47.91 12.37
N PRO A 498 5.91 -48.19 12.83
CA PRO A 498 5.61 -48.30 14.24
C PRO A 498 6.51 -49.36 14.88
N LEU A 499 7.05 -49.06 16.06
CA LEU A 499 7.81 -49.99 16.88
C LEU A 499 6.90 -51.20 17.18
N THR A 500 7.27 -52.35 16.63
CA THR A 500 6.63 -53.66 16.90
C THR A 500 6.95 -54.16 18.29
#